data_AF-A0A966EVQ2-F1
#
_entry.id   AF-A0A966EVQ2-F1
#
_cell.length_a   1.000
_cell.length_b   1.000
_cell.length_c   1.000
_cell.angle_alpha   90.00
_cell.angle_beta   90.00
_cell.angle_gamma   90.00
#
_symmetry.space_group_name_H-M   'P 1'
#
loop_
_entity.id
_entity.type
_entity.pdbx_description
1 polymer ?
#
loop_
_entity_poly.entity_id
_entity_poly.type
_entity_poly.pdbx_seq_one_letter_code
_entity_poly.pdbx_strand_id
1 'polypeptide(L)'
;MNELLPWLNEAPLARSIELALFVVAALYLFRVLHRRLLLSRAKHPSLRGHSRMARRVARLVPSWSFGEASFFAADGADDAIVARRRAGFEALASTFRNRSPSSIAMLERLAGSVSDLQFVGRYRVPFPFSRLVRERLKPGIVVQASAGVTITDLDGHPFIDLTGAYGVNVFGTDFYKACIDQACERMRKTGPILGPYVPAVERNVERLKQISGLDEVSFHMSGTEAVMQAVRLARYHTGRSHIVRFCGAYHGWWDDVQPGIGNPSAPGKVYTLAEMSEATLKVLRKRRNIACVLVNPLQAMHPNANAPADGALVNGLRQAHFDRAAYTDWLRRLRRVCSEAGIVLILDEIFVGFRIAARGAQEYFGIQADLVTYGKTLGGGLPVGVLCGRAELMKRFREHHPLDICFARGTFNS
;
A
#
# COMPACT_ATOMS: atom_id res chain seq x y z
N MET A 1 34.59 -12.42 77.11
CA MET A 1 33.32 -12.87 76.51
C MET A 1 33.08 -11.98 75.29
N ASN A 2 33.35 -12.52 74.10
CA ASN A 2 33.14 -11.93 72.77
C ASN A 2 33.89 -10.63 72.40
N GLU A 3 35.21 -10.76 72.20
CA GLU A 3 35.88 -10.14 71.05
C GLU A 3 35.67 -11.06 69.84
N LEU A 4 34.72 -10.76 68.95
CA LEU A 4 34.62 -11.44 67.65
C LEU A 4 34.10 -10.45 66.59
N LEU A 5 34.97 -10.22 65.59
CA LEU A 5 34.72 -9.75 64.22
C LEU A 5 34.70 -8.23 63.91
N PRO A 6 35.87 -7.60 63.67
CA PRO A 6 35.99 -6.36 62.91
C PRO A 6 36.19 -6.55 61.38
N TRP A 7 35.76 -7.67 60.79
CA TRP A 7 36.00 -8.01 59.36
C TRP A 7 34.80 -7.85 58.41
N LEU A 8 33.68 -7.28 58.85
CA LEU A 8 32.55 -6.96 57.96
C LEU A 8 32.77 -5.65 57.18
N ASN A 9 33.91 -5.56 56.49
CA ASN A 9 34.08 -4.62 55.38
C ASN A 9 33.62 -5.32 54.09
N GLU A 10 32.30 -5.49 53.93
CA GLU A 10 31.66 -6.02 52.71
C GLU A 10 31.72 -5.05 51.51
N ALA A 11 32.46 -3.94 51.62
CA ALA A 11 32.56 -2.91 50.59
C ALA A 11 33.20 -3.34 49.25
N PRO A 12 34.22 -4.24 49.18
CA PRO A 12 34.86 -4.57 47.90
C PRO A 12 33.97 -5.45 47.00
N LEU A 13 33.25 -6.41 47.60
CA LEU A 13 32.37 -7.32 46.86
C LEU A 13 31.12 -6.58 46.36
N ALA A 14 30.51 -5.75 47.20
CA ALA A 14 29.37 -4.91 46.83
C ALA A 14 29.72 -3.94 45.69
N ARG A 15 30.86 -3.24 45.78
CA ARG A 15 31.34 -2.35 44.69
C ARG A 15 31.67 -3.11 43.40
N SER A 16 32.19 -4.34 43.51
CA SER A 16 32.47 -5.20 42.35
C SER A 16 31.18 -5.66 41.66
N ILE A 17 30.14 -5.99 42.44
CA ILE A 17 28.81 -6.35 41.93
C ILE A 17 28.13 -5.13 41.28
N GLU A 18 28.20 -3.96 41.91
CA GLU A 18 27.68 -2.70 41.35
C GLU A 18 28.35 -2.34 40.02
N LEU A 19 29.69 -2.44 39.95
CA LEU A 19 30.44 -2.20 38.72
C LEU A 19 30.07 -3.22 37.63
N ALA A 20 29.93 -4.49 37.98
CA ALA A 20 29.50 -5.53 37.04
C ALA A 20 28.08 -5.26 36.51
N LEU A 21 27.13 -4.90 37.39
CA LEU A 21 25.77 -4.52 37.00
C LEU A 21 25.76 -3.29 36.11
N PHE A 22 26.59 -2.28 36.41
CA PHE A 22 26.74 -1.08 35.57
C PHE A 22 27.29 -1.43 34.19
N VAL A 23 28.33 -2.25 34.09
CA VAL A 23 28.90 -2.69 32.81
C VAL A 23 27.87 -3.49 32.00
N VAL A 24 27.13 -4.41 32.63
CA VAL A 24 26.07 -5.16 31.96
C VAL A 24 24.97 -4.24 31.46
N ALA A 25 24.53 -3.28 32.28
CA ALA A 25 23.53 -2.27 31.89
C ALA A 25 24.02 -1.38 30.74
N ALA A 26 25.28 -0.94 30.78
CA ALA A 26 25.90 -0.14 29.72
C ALA A 26 26.02 -0.93 28.40
N LEU A 27 26.46 -2.19 28.45
CA LEU A 27 26.53 -3.07 27.28
C LEU A 27 25.13 -3.36 26.70
N TYR A 28 24.14 -3.57 27.56
CA TYR A 28 22.75 -3.73 27.14
C TYR A 28 22.21 -2.46 26.47
N LEU A 29 22.41 -1.30 27.09
CA LEU A 29 21.99 -0.01 26.55
C LEU A 29 22.69 0.27 25.21
N PHE A 30 24.00 0.05 25.13
CA PHE A 30 24.76 0.17 23.89
C PHE A 30 24.18 -0.74 22.80
N ARG A 31 23.88 -2.00 23.11
CA ARG A 31 23.27 -2.95 22.16
C ARG A 31 21.88 -2.47 21.70
N VAL A 32 21.06 -1.94 22.60
CA VAL A 32 19.73 -1.40 22.27
C VAL A 32 19.85 -0.16 21.37
N LEU A 33 20.71 0.79 21.72
CA LEU A 33 20.97 2.00 20.95
C LEU A 33 21.55 1.68 19.58
N HIS A 34 22.54 0.79 19.51
CA HIS A 34 23.14 0.35 18.26
C HIS A 34 22.12 -0.32 17.34
N ARG A 35 21.25 -1.20 17.86
CA ARG A 35 20.15 -1.80 17.09
C ARG A 35 19.15 -0.75 16.58
N ARG A 36 18.88 0.27 17.38
CA ARG A 36 17.99 1.38 17.00
C ARG A 36 18.63 2.25 15.91
N LEU A 37 19.93 2.52 16.01
CA LEU A 37 20.70 3.25 15.00
C LEU A 37 20.73 2.51 13.67
N LEU A 38 21.03 1.20 13.67
CA LEU A 38 21.01 0.36 12.48
C LEU A 38 19.62 0.36 11.83
N LEU A 39 18.56 0.25 12.63
CA LEU A 39 17.19 0.33 12.12
C LEU A 39 16.93 1.71 11.50
N SER A 40 17.35 2.80 12.14
CA SER A 40 17.17 4.16 11.62
C SER A 40 17.89 4.38 10.29
N ARG A 41 19.13 3.85 10.15
CA ARG A 41 19.91 3.92 8.90
C ARG A 41 19.31 3.08 7.77
N ALA A 42 18.51 2.07 8.09
CA ALA A 42 17.77 1.28 7.10
C ALA A 42 16.44 1.92 6.67
N LYS A 43 16.03 3.04 7.28
CA LYS A 43 14.84 3.80 6.85
C LYS A 43 15.24 4.83 5.82
N HIS A 44 14.33 5.15 4.91
CA HIS A 44 14.50 6.29 4.03
C HIS A 44 14.49 7.60 4.86
N PRO A 45 15.41 8.55 4.63
CA PRO A 45 15.58 9.74 5.47
C PRO A 45 14.36 10.68 5.48
N SER A 46 13.49 10.60 4.47
CA SER A 46 12.26 11.41 4.40
C SER A 46 11.25 11.10 5.52
N LEU A 47 10.28 12.00 5.71
CA LEU A 47 9.11 11.77 6.57
C LEU A 47 8.32 10.49 6.21
N ARG A 48 8.31 10.08 4.94
CA ARG A 48 7.63 8.86 4.48
C ARG A 48 8.25 7.59 5.09
N GLY A 49 9.57 7.57 5.26
CA GLY A 49 10.30 6.48 5.94
C GLY A 49 10.17 6.56 7.46
N HIS A 50 9.79 7.72 8.00
CA HIS A 50 9.67 8.01 9.43
C HIS A 50 8.22 8.31 9.82
N SER A 51 7.31 7.37 9.61
CA SER A 51 5.87 7.47 9.87
C SER A 51 5.46 8.11 11.22
N ARG A 52 6.17 7.79 12.32
CA ARG A 52 5.92 8.42 13.63
C ARG A 52 6.23 9.92 13.63
N MET A 53 7.30 10.32 12.95
CA MET A 53 7.66 11.73 12.78
C MET A 53 6.69 12.42 11.83
N ALA A 54 6.33 11.78 10.72
CA ALA A 54 5.30 12.26 9.80
C ALA A 54 3.98 12.57 10.51
N ARG A 55 3.51 11.68 11.40
CA ARG A 55 2.30 11.90 12.19
C ARG A 55 2.42 13.08 13.17
N ARG A 56 3.58 13.26 13.79
CA ARG A 56 3.83 14.41 14.67
C ARG A 56 3.82 15.72 13.86
N VAL A 57 4.55 15.76 12.75
CA VAL A 57 4.60 16.93 11.86
C VAL A 57 3.20 17.26 11.36
N ALA A 58 2.43 16.27 10.89
CA ALA A 58 1.06 16.49 10.39
C ALA A 58 0.12 17.15 11.41
N ARG A 59 0.32 16.93 12.72
CA ARG A 59 -0.47 17.56 13.79
C ARG A 59 -0.05 19.00 14.08
N LEU A 60 1.17 19.38 13.71
CA LEU A 60 1.72 20.71 13.96
C LEU A 60 1.50 21.67 12.79
N VAL A 61 1.16 21.16 11.61
CA VAL A 61 0.89 22.02 10.44
C VAL A 61 -0.45 22.73 10.66
N PRO A 62 -0.46 24.07 10.80
CA PRO A 62 -1.71 24.81 10.94
C PRO A 62 -2.48 24.81 9.62
N SER A 63 -3.80 24.92 9.71
CA SER A 63 -4.64 25.14 8.54
C SER A 63 -4.52 26.59 8.08
N TRP A 64 -4.20 26.80 6.81
CA TRP A 64 -4.23 28.11 6.16
C TRP A 64 -4.44 27.94 4.65
N SER A 65 -4.85 29.01 3.97
CA SER A 65 -5.06 29.03 2.53
C SER A 65 -4.63 30.36 1.94
N PHE A 66 -4.11 30.36 0.72
CA PHE A 66 -3.82 31.58 -0.01
C PHE A 66 -5.10 32.38 -0.30
N GLY A 67 -5.01 33.71 -0.15
CA GLY A 67 -5.97 34.65 -0.73
C GLY A 67 -5.81 34.71 -2.26
N GLU A 68 -6.76 35.34 -2.96
CA GLU A 68 -6.72 35.39 -4.42
C GLU A 68 -5.47 36.06 -4.99
N ALA A 69 -4.91 37.07 -4.32
CA ALA A 69 -3.68 37.73 -4.78
C ALA A 69 -2.47 36.79 -4.65
N SER A 70 -2.25 36.23 -3.45
CA SER A 70 -1.11 35.35 -3.17
C SER A 70 -1.16 34.01 -3.88
N PHE A 71 -2.35 33.51 -4.25
CA PHE A 71 -2.51 32.21 -4.92
C PHE A 71 -1.73 32.15 -6.24
N PHE A 72 -1.80 33.21 -7.05
CA PHE A 72 -1.15 33.26 -8.37
C PHE A 72 0.31 33.73 -8.32
N ALA A 73 0.72 34.31 -7.19
CA ALA A 73 2.04 34.89 -6.94
C ALA A 73 2.86 34.12 -5.88
N ALA A 74 2.48 32.88 -5.55
CA ALA A 74 3.04 32.12 -4.43
C ALA A 74 4.55 31.83 -4.55
N ASP A 75 5.10 31.92 -5.77
CA ASP A 75 6.51 31.74 -6.12
C ASP A 75 7.26 33.06 -6.35
N GLY A 76 6.63 34.21 -6.09
CA GLY A 76 7.22 35.54 -6.29
C GLY A 76 7.31 35.97 -7.76
N ALA A 77 6.49 35.39 -8.64
CA ALA A 77 6.42 35.81 -10.05
C ALA A 77 5.95 37.27 -10.22
N ASP A 78 6.38 37.91 -11.31
CA ASP A 78 5.98 39.28 -11.65
C ASP A 78 4.50 39.43 -11.99
N ASP A 79 4.02 40.68 -12.00
CA ASP A 79 2.60 41.00 -12.22
C ASP A 79 2.08 40.51 -13.57
N ALA A 80 2.90 40.48 -14.62
CA ALA A 80 2.50 40.00 -15.94
C ALA A 80 2.24 38.49 -15.93
N ILE A 81 3.10 37.71 -15.28
CA ILE A 81 2.93 36.27 -15.09
C ILE A 81 1.71 36.00 -14.21
N VAL A 82 1.56 36.74 -13.11
CA VAL A 82 0.42 36.62 -12.18
C VAL A 82 -0.90 36.89 -12.90
N ALA A 83 -0.97 37.96 -13.70
CA ALA A 83 -2.15 38.29 -14.51
C ALA A 83 -2.48 37.17 -15.51
N ARG A 84 -1.47 36.64 -16.21
CA ARG A 84 -1.64 35.52 -17.15
C ARG A 84 -2.14 34.25 -16.47
N ARG A 85 -1.61 33.91 -15.29
CA ARG A 85 -2.07 32.76 -14.49
C ARG A 85 -3.52 32.91 -14.05
N ARG A 86 -3.90 34.10 -13.56
CA ARG A 86 -5.28 34.41 -13.17
C ARG A 86 -6.22 34.28 -14.36
N ALA A 87 -5.89 34.87 -15.50
CA ALA A 87 -6.68 34.79 -16.72
C ALA A 87 -6.87 33.33 -17.19
N GLY A 88 -5.79 32.54 -17.21
CA GLY A 88 -5.86 31.13 -17.57
C GLY A 88 -6.69 30.30 -16.59
N PHE A 89 -6.59 30.57 -15.29
CA PHE A 89 -7.38 29.89 -14.27
C PHE A 89 -8.88 30.20 -14.41
N GLU A 90 -9.26 31.46 -14.62
CA GLU A 90 -10.66 31.83 -14.79
C GLU A 90 -11.23 31.30 -16.11
N ALA A 91 -10.43 31.32 -17.19
CA ALA A 91 -10.82 30.70 -18.46
C ALA A 91 -11.11 29.20 -18.26
N LEU A 92 -10.23 28.46 -17.57
CA LEU A 92 -10.43 27.05 -17.27
C LEU A 92 -11.65 26.80 -16.37
N ALA A 93 -11.84 27.64 -15.34
CA ALA A 93 -13.02 27.57 -14.46
C ALA A 93 -14.32 27.78 -15.25
N SER A 94 -14.35 28.77 -16.13
CA SER A 94 -15.46 29.02 -17.04
C SER A 94 -15.71 27.83 -17.96
N THR A 95 -14.66 27.27 -18.58
CA THR A 95 -14.77 26.06 -19.40
C THR A 95 -15.40 24.91 -18.64
N PHE A 96 -14.95 24.59 -17.42
CA PHE A 96 -15.52 23.49 -16.66
C PHE A 96 -16.97 23.73 -16.23
N ARG A 97 -17.30 24.95 -15.76
CA ARG A 97 -18.68 25.30 -15.38
C ARG A 97 -19.64 25.16 -16.56
N ASN A 98 -19.23 25.60 -17.74
CA ASN A 98 -20.09 25.59 -18.93
C ASN A 98 -20.15 24.22 -19.60
N ARG A 99 -19.08 23.41 -19.49
CA ARG A 99 -19.01 22.10 -20.12
C ARG A 99 -19.89 21.07 -19.41
N SER A 100 -19.88 20.99 -18.08
CA SER A 100 -20.53 19.87 -17.38
C SER A 100 -21.53 20.31 -16.30
N PRO A 101 -22.55 21.13 -16.63
CA PRO A 101 -23.47 21.70 -15.63
C PRO A 101 -24.28 20.63 -14.88
N SER A 102 -24.73 19.56 -15.54
CA SER A 102 -25.55 18.51 -14.93
C SER A 102 -24.72 17.69 -13.95
N SER A 103 -23.49 17.34 -14.36
CA SER A 103 -22.55 16.63 -13.51
C SER A 103 -22.16 17.44 -12.27
N ILE A 104 -21.90 18.75 -12.42
CA ILE A 104 -21.62 19.65 -11.29
C ILE A 104 -22.81 19.70 -10.32
N ALA A 105 -24.02 19.92 -10.84
CA ALA A 105 -25.23 19.99 -10.02
C ALA A 105 -25.47 18.68 -9.24
N MET A 106 -25.23 17.52 -9.85
CA MET A 106 -25.32 16.23 -9.17
C MET A 106 -24.29 16.08 -8.06
N LEU A 107 -23.02 16.42 -8.33
CA LEU A 107 -21.96 16.34 -7.32
C LEU A 107 -22.21 17.28 -6.14
N GLU A 108 -22.77 18.48 -6.37
CA GLU A 108 -23.14 19.41 -5.30
C GLU A 108 -24.24 18.86 -4.41
N ARG A 109 -25.28 18.23 -4.97
CA ARG A 109 -26.32 17.55 -4.18
C ARG A 109 -25.74 16.40 -3.35
N LEU A 110 -24.78 15.66 -3.88
CA LEU A 110 -24.14 14.53 -3.19
C LEU A 110 -23.08 14.96 -2.18
N ALA A 111 -22.54 16.17 -2.27
CA ALA A 111 -21.41 16.61 -1.46
C ALA A 111 -21.70 16.52 0.05
N GLY A 112 -22.95 16.74 0.48
CA GLY A 112 -23.36 16.60 1.89
C GLY A 112 -23.55 15.15 2.36
N SER A 113 -23.69 14.20 1.45
CA SER A 113 -24.08 12.82 1.75
C SER A 113 -22.98 11.79 1.47
N VAL A 114 -21.97 12.13 0.66
CA VAL A 114 -20.87 11.23 0.28
C VAL A 114 -19.54 11.80 0.76
N SER A 115 -19.03 11.28 1.89
CA SER A 115 -17.78 11.74 2.51
C SER A 115 -16.58 11.68 1.57
N ASP A 116 -16.52 10.70 0.68
CA ASP A 116 -15.42 10.53 -0.27
C ASP A 116 -15.32 11.72 -1.25
N LEU A 117 -16.45 12.29 -1.66
CA LEU A 117 -16.46 13.49 -2.51
C LEU A 117 -15.81 14.68 -1.79
N GLN A 118 -16.13 14.84 -0.50
CA GLN A 118 -15.52 15.88 0.33
C GLN A 118 -14.02 15.65 0.53
N PHE A 119 -13.62 14.38 0.76
CA PHE A 119 -12.23 13.99 0.98
C PHE A 119 -11.38 14.22 -0.27
N VAL A 120 -11.82 13.73 -1.43
CA VAL A 120 -11.09 13.85 -2.70
C VAL A 120 -10.83 15.32 -3.06
N GLY A 121 -11.81 16.19 -2.87
CA GLY A 121 -11.64 17.62 -3.12
C GLY A 121 -10.57 18.28 -2.22
N ARG A 122 -10.43 17.81 -0.97
CA ARG A 122 -9.43 18.34 -0.01
C ARG A 122 -8.05 17.71 -0.17
N TYR A 123 -7.99 16.43 -0.53
CA TYR A 123 -6.75 15.65 -0.51
C TYR A 123 -5.88 15.84 -1.77
N ARG A 124 -6.49 16.03 -2.94
CA ARG A 124 -5.77 16.05 -4.23
C ARG A 124 -4.94 17.32 -4.47
N VAL A 125 -5.34 18.43 -3.86
CA VAL A 125 -4.69 19.73 -4.03
C VAL A 125 -3.93 20.08 -2.75
N PRO A 126 -2.67 20.54 -2.83
CA PRO A 126 -1.96 21.03 -1.65
C PRO A 126 -2.82 22.02 -0.87
N PHE A 127 -2.93 21.81 0.45
CA PHE A 127 -3.91 22.51 1.28
C PHE A 127 -3.89 24.06 1.16
N PRO A 128 -2.73 24.73 0.93
CA PRO A 128 -2.74 26.19 0.73
C PRO A 128 -3.52 26.65 -0.50
N PHE A 129 -3.58 25.83 -1.55
CA PHE A 129 -4.26 26.12 -2.82
C PHE A 129 -5.66 25.49 -2.89
N SER A 130 -5.97 24.54 -2.00
CA SER A 130 -7.19 23.73 -2.06
C SER A 130 -8.48 24.54 -2.05
N ARG A 131 -8.54 25.66 -1.32
CA ARG A 131 -9.77 26.48 -1.21
C ARG A 131 -10.24 26.98 -2.58
N LEU A 132 -9.41 27.78 -3.27
CA LEU A 132 -9.80 28.41 -4.53
C LEU A 132 -10.04 27.37 -5.63
N VAL A 133 -9.25 26.29 -5.67
CA VAL A 133 -9.45 25.19 -6.63
C VAL A 133 -10.80 24.50 -6.41
N ARG A 134 -11.17 24.17 -5.17
CA ARG A 134 -12.48 23.54 -4.87
C ARG A 134 -13.66 24.46 -5.16
N GLU A 135 -13.51 25.75 -4.90
CA GLU A 135 -14.56 26.74 -5.12
C GLU A 135 -14.78 27.02 -6.61
N ARG A 136 -13.71 27.09 -7.40
CA ARG A 136 -13.75 27.60 -8.78
C ARG A 136 -13.51 26.55 -9.88
N LEU A 137 -12.63 25.56 -9.66
CA LEU A 137 -12.28 24.54 -10.64
C LEU A 137 -12.97 23.21 -10.33
N LYS A 138 -14.26 23.14 -10.63
CA LYS A 138 -15.05 21.90 -10.50
C LYS A 138 -15.06 21.17 -11.85
N PRO A 139 -14.25 20.11 -12.06
CA PRO A 139 -14.19 19.42 -13.35
C PRO A 139 -15.50 18.72 -13.71
N GLY A 140 -16.39 18.48 -12.73
CA GLY A 140 -17.76 18.04 -13.01
C GLY A 140 -17.84 16.73 -13.76
N ILE A 141 -17.12 15.68 -13.35
CA ILE A 141 -17.18 14.40 -14.06
C ILE A 141 -18.07 13.41 -13.29
N VAL A 142 -19.21 13.10 -13.89
CA VAL A 142 -20.09 11.98 -13.53
C VAL A 142 -20.29 11.16 -14.79
N VAL A 143 -20.00 9.86 -14.77
CA VAL A 143 -20.02 8.99 -15.97
C VAL A 143 -21.34 8.23 -16.03
N GLN A 144 -21.97 8.20 -17.21
CA GLN A 144 -23.21 7.46 -17.46
C GLN A 144 -23.03 6.26 -18.39
N ALA A 145 -22.00 6.28 -19.24
CA ALA A 145 -21.76 5.20 -20.20
C ALA A 145 -20.26 5.04 -20.50
N SER A 146 -19.92 3.91 -21.10
CA SER A 146 -18.59 3.61 -21.61
C SER A 146 -18.69 2.85 -22.93
N ALA A 147 -17.70 2.98 -23.81
CA ALA A 147 -17.59 2.22 -25.05
C ALA A 147 -16.12 2.10 -25.46
N GLY A 148 -15.62 0.89 -25.68
CA GLY A 148 -14.22 0.61 -25.96
C GLY A 148 -13.30 1.20 -24.88
N VAL A 149 -12.55 2.23 -25.27
CA VAL A 149 -11.59 2.98 -24.42
C VAL A 149 -12.12 4.35 -23.99
N THR A 150 -13.39 4.65 -24.25
CA THR A 150 -14.01 5.92 -23.90
C THR A 150 -15.06 5.78 -22.81
N ILE A 151 -15.27 6.87 -22.09
CA ILE A 151 -16.36 7.09 -21.13
C ILE A 151 -17.13 8.33 -21.56
N THR A 152 -18.44 8.32 -21.34
CA THR A 152 -19.33 9.45 -21.62
C THR A 152 -19.86 10.00 -20.31
N ASP A 153 -19.65 11.29 -20.07
CA ASP A 153 -20.19 11.96 -18.87
C ASP A 153 -21.72 12.14 -18.96
N LEU A 154 -22.32 12.58 -17.86
CA LEU A 154 -23.76 12.82 -17.73
C LEU A 154 -24.24 13.94 -18.66
N ASP A 155 -23.33 14.82 -19.09
CA ASP A 155 -23.60 15.92 -20.02
C ASP A 155 -23.40 15.50 -21.49
N GLY A 156 -23.07 14.22 -21.75
CA GLY A 156 -22.95 13.64 -23.09
C GLY A 156 -21.56 13.77 -23.73
N HIS A 157 -20.56 14.28 -23.01
CA HIS A 157 -19.22 14.45 -23.54
C HIS A 157 -18.42 13.14 -23.48
N PRO A 158 -17.81 12.72 -24.60
CA PRO A 158 -16.89 11.58 -24.61
C PRO A 158 -15.50 11.98 -24.10
N PHE A 159 -14.87 11.08 -23.36
CA PHE A 159 -13.49 11.16 -22.88
C PHE A 159 -12.77 9.86 -23.16
N ILE A 160 -11.48 9.92 -23.49
CA ILE A 160 -10.61 8.75 -23.50
C ILE A 160 -10.28 8.41 -22.04
N ASP A 161 -10.59 7.18 -21.60
CA ASP A 161 -10.30 6.73 -20.24
C ASP A 161 -8.84 6.31 -20.09
N LEU A 162 -8.00 7.31 -19.81
CA LEU A 162 -6.59 7.08 -19.45
C LEU A 162 -6.40 6.66 -17.99
N THR A 163 -7.46 6.67 -17.18
CA THR A 163 -7.40 6.22 -15.79
C THR A 163 -7.42 4.69 -15.71
N GLY A 164 -8.11 4.05 -16.66
CA GLY A 164 -8.25 2.60 -16.78
C GLY A 164 -8.74 1.95 -15.48
N ALA A 165 -9.60 2.66 -14.72
CA ALA A 165 -10.06 2.26 -13.39
C ALA A 165 -8.90 1.85 -12.45
N TYR A 166 -7.85 2.67 -12.38
CA TYR A 166 -6.64 2.41 -11.58
C TYR A 166 -5.94 1.09 -11.94
N GLY A 167 -5.99 0.71 -13.22
CA GLY A 167 -5.41 -0.52 -13.74
C GLY A 167 -6.34 -1.73 -13.70
N VAL A 168 -7.64 -1.59 -13.45
CA VAL A 168 -8.56 -2.72 -13.69
C VAL A 168 -8.71 -2.96 -15.19
N ASN A 169 -8.83 -1.91 -16.00
CA ASN A 169 -9.19 -2.01 -17.42
C ASN A 169 -7.97 -2.24 -18.31
N VAL A 170 -7.40 -3.45 -18.29
CA VAL A 170 -6.26 -3.82 -19.16
C VAL A 170 -6.69 -4.03 -20.62
N PHE A 171 -7.84 -4.68 -20.82
CA PHE A 171 -8.35 -5.07 -22.15
C PHE A 171 -9.42 -4.11 -22.71
N GLY A 172 -9.64 -2.95 -22.07
CA GLY A 172 -10.72 -2.03 -22.41
C GLY A 172 -12.07 -2.44 -21.83
N THR A 173 -13.00 -1.50 -21.72
CA THR A 173 -14.22 -1.66 -20.90
C THR A 173 -15.18 -2.70 -21.47
N ASP A 174 -15.29 -2.80 -22.79
CA ASP A 174 -16.24 -3.73 -23.43
C ASP A 174 -15.86 -5.20 -23.23
N PHE A 175 -14.55 -5.49 -23.11
CA PHE A 175 -14.10 -6.83 -22.72
C PHE A 175 -14.65 -7.23 -21.34
N TYR A 176 -14.58 -6.32 -20.36
CA TYR A 176 -15.08 -6.60 -19.01
C TYR A 176 -16.60 -6.66 -18.95
N LYS A 177 -17.32 -5.84 -19.73
CA LYS A 177 -18.79 -5.99 -19.88
C LYS A 177 -19.14 -7.38 -20.40
N ALA A 178 -18.48 -7.84 -21.46
CA ALA A 178 -18.70 -9.17 -22.00
C ALA A 178 -18.36 -10.28 -20.98
N CYS A 179 -17.33 -10.11 -20.16
CA CYS A 179 -17.03 -11.03 -19.06
C CYS A 179 -18.18 -11.07 -18.03
N ILE A 180 -18.70 -9.92 -17.62
CA ILE A 180 -19.82 -9.80 -16.68
C ILE A 180 -21.07 -10.43 -17.26
N ASP A 181 -21.42 -10.14 -18.51
CA ASP A 181 -22.60 -10.69 -19.18
C ASP A 181 -22.52 -12.23 -19.26
N GLN A 182 -21.35 -12.76 -19.65
CA GLN A 182 -21.12 -14.21 -19.67
C GLN A 182 -21.18 -14.83 -18.27
N ALA A 183 -20.68 -14.14 -17.25
CA ALA A 183 -20.76 -14.62 -15.87
C ALA A 183 -22.21 -14.65 -15.38
N CYS A 184 -22.98 -13.59 -15.63
CA CYS A 184 -24.41 -13.51 -15.31
C CYS A 184 -25.21 -14.60 -16.04
N GLU A 185 -24.94 -14.83 -17.33
CA GLU A 185 -25.54 -15.91 -18.11
C GLU A 185 -25.29 -17.28 -17.46
N ARG A 186 -24.02 -17.60 -17.20
CA ARG A 186 -23.61 -18.88 -16.61
C ARG A 186 -24.20 -19.10 -15.21
N MET A 187 -24.29 -18.02 -14.42
CA MET A 187 -24.76 -18.08 -13.05
C MET A 187 -26.27 -17.90 -12.91
N ARG A 188 -27.04 -17.66 -13.99
CA ARG A 188 -28.47 -17.33 -13.90
C ARG A 188 -29.30 -18.35 -13.14
N LYS A 189 -29.04 -19.65 -13.34
CA LYS A 189 -29.76 -20.73 -12.63
C LYS A 189 -29.27 -20.93 -11.19
N THR A 190 -27.99 -20.66 -10.93
CA THR A 190 -27.39 -20.82 -9.60
C THR A 190 -27.75 -19.65 -8.69
N GLY A 191 -27.77 -18.43 -9.21
CA GLY A 191 -27.95 -17.21 -8.44
C GLY A 191 -26.75 -16.86 -7.55
N PRO A 192 -26.88 -15.85 -6.68
CA PRO A 192 -25.83 -15.43 -5.76
C PRO A 192 -25.79 -16.35 -4.52
N ILE A 193 -25.33 -17.59 -4.70
CA ILE A 193 -25.11 -18.51 -3.59
C ILE A 193 -23.87 -18.07 -2.80
N LEU A 194 -24.01 -17.95 -1.49
CA LEU A 194 -22.94 -17.53 -0.57
C LEU A 194 -22.67 -18.64 0.44
N GLY A 195 -21.40 -19.04 0.58
CA GLY A 195 -20.95 -20.08 1.50
C GLY A 195 -20.50 -21.35 0.79
N PRO A 196 -21.40 -22.10 0.11
CA PRO A 196 -21.03 -23.22 -0.74
C PRO A 196 -20.22 -22.80 -1.97
N TYR A 197 -19.32 -23.65 -2.44
CA TYR A 197 -18.59 -23.43 -3.69
C TYR A 197 -19.43 -23.84 -4.90
N VAL A 198 -19.21 -23.14 -6.01
CA VAL A 198 -19.75 -23.48 -7.33
C VAL A 198 -18.69 -24.15 -8.20
N PRO A 199 -19.05 -24.97 -9.21
CA PRO A 199 -18.08 -25.69 -10.03
C PRO A 199 -17.01 -24.81 -10.71
N ALA A 200 -17.31 -23.54 -10.98
CA ALA A 200 -16.36 -22.60 -11.57
C ALA A 200 -15.10 -22.37 -10.70
N VAL A 201 -15.18 -22.61 -9.39
CA VAL A 201 -14.06 -22.43 -8.45
C VAL A 201 -12.91 -23.38 -8.77
N GLU A 202 -13.19 -24.63 -9.14
CA GLU A 202 -12.17 -25.64 -9.42
C GLU A 202 -11.21 -25.18 -10.53
N ARG A 203 -11.76 -24.81 -11.69
CA ARG A 203 -10.97 -24.32 -12.83
C ARG A 203 -10.21 -23.03 -12.51
N ASN A 204 -10.80 -22.15 -11.72
CA ASN A 204 -10.14 -20.91 -11.32
C ASN A 204 -8.94 -21.19 -10.40
N VAL A 205 -9.09 -22.08 -9.43
CA VAL A 205 -8.01 -22.52 -8.53
C VAL A 205 -6.88 -23.16 -9.34
N GLU A 206 -7.19 -24.07 -10.27
CA GLU A 206 -6.17 -24.72 -11.11
C GLU A 206 -5.33 -23.70 -11.89
N ARG A 207 -5.99 -22.76 -12.58
CA ARG A 207 -5.29 -21.70 -13.34
C ARG A 207 -4.46 -20.80 -12.44
N LEU A 208 -4.98 -20.43 -11.27
CA LEU A 208 -4.27 -19.56 -10.32
C LEU A 208 -3.03 -20.26 -9.74
N LYS A 209 -3.10 -21.56 -9.47
CA LYS A 209 -1.94 -22.38 -9.08
C LYS A 209 -0.88 -22.43 -10.19
N GLN A 210 -1.29 -22.67 -11.44
CA GLN A 210 -0.36 -22.69 -12.58
C GLN A 210 0.33 -21.33 -12.79
N ILE A 211 -0.43 -20.23 -12.74
CA ILE A 211 0.10 -18.87 -12.92
C ILE A 211 1.07 -18.52 -11.78
N SER A 212 0.63 -18.70 -10.54
CA SER A 212 1.45 -18.37 -9.37
C SER A 212 2.63 -19.32 -9.17
N GLY A 213 2.54 -20.57 -9.64
CA GLY A 213 3.47 -21.64 -9.31
C GLY A 213 3.41 -22.08 -7.84
N LEU A 214 2.24 -21.92 -7.20
CA LEU A 214 2.03 -22.19 -5.77
C LEU A 214 0.91 -23.23 -5.56
N ASP A 215 0.82 -23.74 -4.34
CA ASP A 215 0.07 -24.97 -4.04
C ASP A 215 -1.41 -24.72 -3.74
N GLU A 216 -1.73 -23.61 -3.09
CA GLU A 216 -3.05 -23.30 -2.56
C GLU A 216 -3.50 -21.87 -2.87
N VAL A 217 -4.81 -21.66 -2.89
CA VAL A 217 -5.48 -20.42 -3.27
C VAL A 217 -6.56 -20.08 -2.24
N SER A 218 -6.72 -18.81 -1.91
CA SER A 218 -7.87 -18.30 -1.16
C SER A 218 -8.40 -17.02 -1.81
N PHE A 219 -9.72 -16.87 -1.82
CA PHE A 219 -10.43 -15.72 -2.39
C PHE A 219 -10.90 -14.76 -1.30
N HIS A 220 -10.99 -13.49 -1.66
CA HIS A 220 -11.32 -12.32 -0.84
C HIS A 220 -12.05 -11.28 -1.70
N MET A 221 -12.64 -10.25 -1.10
CA MET A 221 -13.40 -9.22 -1.83
C MET A 221 -12.56 -8.04 -2.30
N SER A 222 -11.33 -7.93 -1.80
CA SER A 222 -10.42 -6.88 -2.24
C SER A 222 -8.96 -7.30 -2.12
N GLY A 223 -8.10 -6.61 -2.88
CA GLY A 223 -6.66 -6.73 -2.70
C GLY A 223 -6.21 -6.41 -1.26
N THR A 224 -6.85 -5.45 -0.58
CA THR A 224 -6.57 -5.16 0.84
C THR A 224 -6.78 -6.39 1.71
N GLU A 225 -7.90 -7.10 1.54
CA GLU A 225 -8.18 -8.32 2.31
C GLU A 225 -7.20 -9.46 1.99
N ALA A 226 -6.81 -9.61 0.73
CA ALA A 226 -5.79 -10.60 0.34
C ALA A 226 -4.44 -10.31 1.03
N VAL A 227 -4.02 -9.04 1.09
CA VAL A 227 -2.81 -8.63 1.82
C VAL A 227 -2.96 -8.86 3.32
N MET A 228 -4.12 -8.52 3.91
CA MET A 228 -4.39 -8.77 5.32
C MET A 228 -4.28 -10.26 5.66
N GLN A 229 -4.86 -11.13 4.83
CA GLN A 229 -4.77 -12.57 5.01
C GLN A 229 -3.33 -13.08 4.86
N ALA A 230 -2.58 -12.61 3.87
CA ALA A 230 -1.19 -13.00 3.66
C ALA A 230 -0.31 -12.65 4.87
N VAL A 231 -0.45 -11.44 5.41
CA VAL A 231 0.26 -11.00 6.61
C VAL A 231 -0.17 -11.80 7.84
N ARG A 232 -1.45 -12.10 7.97
CA ARG A 232 -1.99 -12.90 9.09
C ARG A 232 -1.39 -14.30 9.09
N LEU A 233 -1.38 -14.99 7.95
CA LEU A 233 -0.79 -16.32 7.80
C LEU A 233 0.72 -16.31 8.04
N ALA A 234 1.43 -15.29 7.55
CA ALA A 234 2.86 -15.16 7.83
C ALA A 234 3.14 -15.03 9.33
N ARG A 235 2.38 -14.20 10.06
CA ARG A 235 2.50 -14.07 11.53
C ARG A 235 2.16 -15.38 12.24
N TYR A 236 1.09 -16.04 11.80
CA TYR A 236 0.60 -17.30 12.36
C TYR A 236 1.63 -18.42 12.29
N HIS A 237 2.24 -18.62 11.11
CA HIS A 237 3.18 -19.71 10.88
C HIS A 237 4.58 -19.45 11.43
N THR A 238 5.03 -18.19 11.38
CA THR A 238 6.37 -17.85 11.88
C THR A 238 6.40 -17.64 13.40
N GLY A 239 5.25 -17.39 14.04
CA GLY A 239 5.17 -16.94 15.43
C GLY A 239 5.74 -15.53 15.66
N ARG A 240 6.10 -14.82 14.57
CA ARG A 240 6.75 -13.51 14.63
C ARG A 240 5.71 -12.42 14.48
N SER A 241 5.98 -11.27 15.09
CA SER A 241 4.98 -10.22 15.25
C SER A 241 5.11 -9.07 14.26
N HIS A 242 6.33 -8.78 13.78
CA HIS A 242 6.59 -7.60 12.97
C HIS A 242 6.55 -7.90 11.48
N ILE A 243 6.15 -6.92 10.69
CA ILE A 243 6.27 -6.97 9.23
C ILE A 243 7.22 -5.89 8.74
N VAL A 244 7.73 -6.08 7.53
CA VAL A 244 8.45 -5.05 6.79
C VAL A 244 7.65 -4.65 5.57
N ARG A 245 7.53 -3.35 5.36
CA ARG A 245 7.08 -2.75 4.10
C ARG A 245 8.13 -1.74 3.65
N PHE A 246 8.14 -1.43 2.36
CA PHE A 246 9.03 -0.42 1.82
C PHE A 246 8.41 0.98 1.84
N CYS A 247 9.28 1.98 1.96
CA CYS A 247 8.91 3.38 1.97
C CYS A 247 8.12 3.74 0.70
N GLY A 248 6.93 4.31 0.84
CA GLY A 248 6.09 4.74 -0.30
C GLY A 248 5.31 3.62 -1.00
N ALA A 249 5.61 2.35 -0.73
CA ALA A 249 4.88 1.21 -1.28
C ALA A 249 3.42 1.17 -0.79
N TYR A 250 2.47 1.01 -1.72
CA TYR A 250 1.04 0.88 -1.43
C TYR A 250 0.62 -0.58 -1.46
N HIS A 251 -0.07 -1.04 -0.42
CA HIS A 251 -0.56 -2.41 -0.27
C HIS A 251 -2.01 -2.45 0.22
N GLY A 252 -2.79 -1.43 -0.12
CA GLY A 252 -4.11 -1.17 0.45
C GLY A 252 -4.09 -0.12 1.56
N TRP A 253 -5.26 0.08 2.17
CA TRP A 253 -5.50 1.13 3.14
C TRP A 253 -5.54 0.64 4.60
N TRP A 254 -5.36 -0.66 4.84
CA TRP A 254 -5.27 -1.21 6.19
C TRP A 254 -4.10 -0.61 6.98
N ASP A 255 -4.33 -0.26 8.24
CA ASP A 255 -3.43 0.50 9.13
C ASP A 255 -1.95 0.08 9.09
N ASP A 256 -1.67 -1.23 9.12
CA ASP A 256 -0.30 -1.77 9.13
C ASP A 256 0.45 -1.48 7.80
N VAL A 257 -0.27 -1.25 6.70
CA VAL A 257 0.29 -1.18 5.35
C VAL A 257 -0.04 0.10 4.58
N GLN A 258 -0.92 0.97 5.08
CA GLN A 258 -1.26 2.26 4.45
C GLN A 258 -0.06 3.23 4.39
N PRO A 259 0.45 3.59 3.19
CA PRO A 259 1.63 4.45 3.06
C PRO A 259 1.31 5.92 3.35
N GLY A 260 2.37 6.73 3.46
CA GLY A 260 2.26 8.18 3.41
C GLY A 260 2.13 8.90 4.76
N ILE A 261 2.09 10.23 4.66
CA ILE A 261 1.88 11.16 5.79
C ILE A 261 0.38 11.25 6.03
N GLY A 262 -0.05 11.25 7.30
CA GLY A 262 -1.47 11.41 7.66
C GLY A 262 -2.21 10.12 7.98
N ASN A 263 -1.55 8.95 7.96
CA ASN A 263 -2.12 7.74 8.55
C ASN A 263 -2.43 8.00 10.06
N PRO A 264 -3.70 7.85 10.49
CA PRO A 264 -4.12 8.19 11.86
C PRO A 264 -3.49 7.28 12.91
N SER A 265 -3.16 6.04 12.52
CA SER A 265 -2.61 4.99 13.36
C SER A 265 -1.08 5.01 13.38
N ALA A 266 -0.48 4.89 14.57
CA ALA A 266 0.95 4.68 14.64
C ALA A 266 1.25 3.25 14.18
N PRO A 267 2.28 3.01 13.35
CA PRO A 267 2.69 1.65 13.06
C PRO A 267 3.18 1.00 14.36
N GLY A 268 2.41 0.02 14.84
CA GLY A 268 2.71 -0.73 16.06
C GLY A 268 3.85 -1.72 15.80
N LYS A 269 3.60 -2.70 14.92
CA LYS A 269 4.49 -3.83 14.63
C LYS A 269 4.96 -3.82 13.17
N VAL A 270 5.32 -2.64 12.66
CA VAL A 270 5.68 -2.43 11.25
C VAL A 270 7.01 -1.69 11.15
N TYR A 271 7.95 -2.26 10.39
CA TYR A 271 9.16 -1.56 9.96
C TYR A 271 8.95 -1.01 8.55
N THR A 272 8.95 0.32 8.40
CA THR A 272 8.99 0.98 7.09
C THR A 272 10.44 1.22 6.74
N LEU A 273 11.00 0.38 5.87
CA LEU A 273 12.42 0.40 5.48
C LEU A 273 12.61 1.02 4.10
N ALA A 274 13.84 1.41 3.78
CA ALA A 274 14.20 1.83 2.43
C ALA A 274 14.22 0.61 1.49
N GLU A 275 13.60 0.74 0.33
CA GLU A 275 13.75 -0.21 -0.77
C GLU A 275 15.10 -0.02 -1.47
N MET A 276 15.60 -1.10 -2.09
CA MET A 276 16.90 -1.10 -2.79
C MET A 276 18.07 -0.63 -1.91
N SER A 277 18.14 -1.11 -0.67
CA SER A 277 19.13 -0.68 0.32
C SER A 277 19.87 -1.83 0.99
N GLU A 278 21.19 -1.76 1.00
CA GLU A 278 22.04 -2.71 1.75
C GLU A 278 21.76 -2.69 3.25
N ALA A 279 21.42 -1.53 3.80
CA ALA A 279 21.08 -1.40 5.21
C ALA A 279 19.80 -2.20 5.55
N THR A 280 18.82 -2.21 4.63
CA THR A 280 17.62 -3.03 4.73
C THR A 280 17.96 -4.52 4.78
N LEU A 281 18.76 -5.03 3.84
CA LEU A 281 19.16 -6.45 3.85
C LEU A 281 19.90 -6.83 5.14
N LYS A 282 20.78 -5.96 5.64
CA LYS A 282 21.48 -6.17 6.93
C LYS A 282 20.51 -6.24 8.11
N VAL A 283 19.46 -5.41 8.13
CA VAL A 283 18.41 -5.45 9.16
C VAL A 283 17.62 -6.75 9.10
N LEU A 284 17.22 -7.18 7.89
CA LEU A 284 16.46 -8.42 7.69
C LEU A 284 17.23 -9.66 8.14
N ARG A 285 18.53 -9.76 7.81
CA ARG A 285 19.37 -10.89 8.26
C ARG A 285 19.50 -11.00 9.78
N LYS A 286 19.55 -9.86 10.49
CA LYS A 286 19.84 -9.80 11.94
C LYS A 286 18.60 -9.90 12.81
N ARG A 287 17.43 -9.48 12.33
CA ARG A 287 16.20 -9.43 13.13
C ARG A 287 15.44 -10.74 13.03
N ARG A 288 15.07 -11.29 14.20
CA ARG A 288 14.34 -12.57 14.30
C ARG A 288 12.85 -12.40 14.59
N ASN A 289 12.37 -11.16 14.72
CA ASN A 289 10.97 -10.86 15.04
C ASN A 289 10.13 -10.49 13.80
N ILE A 290 10.66 -10.67 12.59
CA ILE A 290 10.00 -10.30 11.33
C ILE A 290 9.32 -11.52 10.72
N ALA A 291 7.99 -11.49 10.62
CA ALA A 291 7.16 -12.51 10.01
C ALA A 291 7.26 -12.49 8.48
N CYS A 292 7.11 -11.31 7.89
CA CYS A 292 7.13 -11.16 6.44
C CYS A 292 7.74 -9.83 5.97
N VAL A 293 8.10 -9.82 4.68
CA VAL A 293 8.39 -8.64 3.88
C VAL A 293 7.35 -8.54 2.77
N LEU A 294 6.71 -7.38 2.68
CA LEU A 294 5.78 -7.02 1.60
C LEU A 294 6.53 -6.25 0.52
N VAL A 295 6.43 -6.72 -0.72
CA VAL A 295 7.01 -6.07 -1.90
C VAL A 295 5.90 -5.74 -2.87
N ASN A 296 5.78 -4.47 -3.28
CA ASN A 296 4.93 -4.10 -4.41
C ASN A 296 5.85 -3.85 -5.61
N PRO A 297 5.90 -4.74 -6.62
CA PRO A 297 6.85 -4.62 -7.73
C PRO A 297 6.64 -3.35 -8.58
N LEU A 298 5.49 -2.66 -8.46
CA LEU A 298 5.29 -1.35 -9.08
C LEU A 298 6.33 -0.32 -8.59
N GLN A 299 6.85 -0.48 -7.36
CA GLN A 299 7.90 0.38 -6.80
C GLN A 299 9.20 0.37 -7.62
N ALA A 300 9.41 -0.59 -8.52
CA ALA A 300 10.55 -0.57 -9.42
C ALA A 300 10.66 0.73 -10.24
N MET A 301 9.55 1.42 -10.51
CA MET A 301 9.54 2.69 -11.26
C MET A 301 9.79 3.92 -10.39
N HIS A 302 9.65 3.80 -9.07
CA HIS A 302 9.67 4.92 -8.13
C HIS A 302 10.04 4.46 -6.71
N PRO A 303 11.21 3.84 -6.52
CA PRO A 303 11.59 3.25 -5.24
C PRO A 303 11.65 4.33 -4.16
N ASN A 304 11.11 4.03 -2.97
CA ASN A 304 11.06 4.94 -1.82
C ASN A 304 10.16 6.18 -2.00
N ALA A 305 9.43 6.27 -3.11
CA ALA A 305 8.45 7.31 -3.39
C ALA A 305 7.04 6.72 -3.38
N ASN A 306 6.04 7.56 -3.12
CA ASN A 306 4.66 7.14 -3.27
C ASN A 306 4.41 6.83 -4.76
N ALA A 307 3.57 5.83 -5.03
CA ALA A 307 3.07 5.63 -6.38
C ALA A 307 2.48 6.95 -6.92
N PRO A 308 2.67 7.28 -8.21
CA PRO A 308 2.10 8.48 -8.81
C PRO A 308 0.60 8.56 -8.51
N ALA A 309 0.23 9.57 -7.72
CA ALA A 309 -1.16 9.89 -7.43
C ALA A 309 -1.55 11.15 -8.20
N ASP A 310 -2.84 11.52 -8.20
CA ASP A 310 -3.31 12.75 -8.84
C ASP A 310 -2.58 14.00 -8.31
N GLY A 311 -2.17 14.02 -7.04
CA GLY A 311 -1.35 15.09 -6.47
C GLY A 311 0.08 15.17 -7.02
N ALA A 312 0.62 14.09 -7.60
CA ALA A 312 1.90 14.09 -8.30
C ALA A 312 1.78 14.62 -9.75
N LEU A 313 0.57 14.80 -10.28
CA LEU A 313 0.37 15.54 -11.53
C LEU A 313 0.64 17.04 -11.33
N VAL A 314 0.29 17.56 -10.15
CA VAL A 314 0.31 19.00 -9.84
C VAL A 314 1.74 19.56 -9.72
N ASN A 315 2.71 18.75 -9.33
CA ASN A 315 4.08 19.22 -9.10
C ASN A 315 5.01 19.06 -10.31
N GLY A 316 4.55 18.46 -11.42
CA GLY A 316 5.39 18.24 -12.62
C GLY A 316 6.59 17.32 -12.41
N LEU A 317 6.73 16.66 -11.25
CA LEU A 317 7.91 15.86 -10.88
C LEU A 317 7.83 14.41 -11.38
N ARG A 318 7.21 14.17 -12.54
CA ARG A 318 7.19 12.82 -13.13
C ARG A 318 8.60 12.46 -13.63
N GLN A 319 9.37 11.83 -12.75
CA GLN A 319 10.55 11.06 -13.13
C GLN A 319 10.20 9.59 -12.93
N ALA A 320 10.07 8.87 -14.04
CA ALA A 320 10.05 7.41 -14.02
C ALA A 320 11.42 6.96 -14.52
N HIS A 321 12.22 6.39 -13.63
CA HIS A 321 13.44 5.68 -13.98
C HIS A 321 13.21 4.22 -13.68
N PHE A 322 13.36 3.37 -14.70
CA PHE A 322 13.16 1.94 -14.56
C PHE A 322 14.41 1.20 -15.03
N ASP A 323 15.16 0.69 -14.07
CA ASP A 323 16.26 -0.25 -14.31
C ASP A 323 15.82 -1.65 -13.89
N ARG A 324 15.39 -2.43 -14.88
CA ARG A 324 14.93 -3.80 -14.67
C ARG A 324 16.03 -4.67 -14.07
N ALA A 325 17.27 -4.55 -14.55
CA ALA A 325 18.37 -5.42 -14.15
C ALA A 325 18.72 -5.19 -12.68
N ALA A 326 18.87 -3.93 -12.27
CA ALA A 326 19.13 -3.57 -10.88
C ALA A 326 17.99 -3.99 -9.94
N TYR A 327 16.73 -3.79 -10.32
CA TYR A 327 15.61 -4.20 -9.49
C TYR A 327 15.50 -5.74 -9.39
N THR A 328 15.80 -6.45 -10.48
CA THR A 328 15.85 -7.92 -10.51
C THR A 328 16.92 -8.46 -9.55
N ASP A 329 18.14 -7.91 -9.60
CA ASP A 329 19.21 -8.28 -8.66
C ASP A 329 18.79 -8.02 -7.21
N TRP A 330 18.22 -6.84 -6.94
CA TRP A 330 17.70 -6.50 -5.62
C TRP A 330 16.68 -7.52 -5.11
N LEU A 331 15.69 -7.89 -5.92
CA LEU A 331 14.67 -8.87 -5.56
C LEU A 331 15.25 -10.27 -5.30
N ARG A 332 16.22 -10.70 -6.11
CA ARG A 332 16.92 -11.99 -5.91
C ARG A 332 17.67 -12.01 -4.57
N ARG A 333 18.38 -10.92 -4.26
CA ARG A 333 19.11 -10.76 -3.00
C ARG A 333 18.15 -10.68 -1.80
N LEU A 334 17.03 -9.99 -1.94
CA LEU A 334 15.97 -9.93 -0.93
C LEU A 334 15.36 -11.31 -0.68
N ARG A 335 15.01 -12.06 -1.73
CA ARG A 335 14.50 -13.43 -1.65
C ARG A 335 15.47 -14.34 -0.90
N ARG A 336 16.76 -14.30 -1.23
CA ARG A 336 17.80 -15.07 -0.54
C ARG A 336 17.83 -14.75 0.95
N VAL A 337 17.84 -13.46 1.31
CA VAL A 337 17.83 -13.01 2.71
C VAL A 337 16.58 -13.47 3.46
N CYS A 338 15.42 -13.41 2.80
CA CYS A 338 14.16 -13.87 3.41
C CYS A 338 14.23 -15.37 3.71
N SER A 339 14.73 -16.18 2.76
CA SER A 339 14.93 -17.62 2.97
C SER A 339 15.93 -17.92 4.09
N GLU A 340 17.11 -17.29 4.10
CA GLU A 340 18.13 -17.43 5.15
C GLU A 340 17.60 -17.06 6.56
N ALA A 341 16.70 -16.06 6.63
CA ALA A 341 16.17 -15.57 7.89
C ALA A 341 14.85 -16.22 8.31
N GLY A 342 14.27 -17.11 7.49
CA GLY A 342 12.94 -17.68 7.69
C GLY A 342 11.85 -16.59 7.74
N ILE A 343 11.98 -15.57 6.90
CA ILE A 343 11.00 -14.50 6.71
C ILE A 343 10.17 -14.84 5.48
N VAL A 344 8.84 -14.75 5.58
CA VAL A 344 7.93 -14.99 4.45
C VAL A 344 8.03 -13.81 3.47
N LEU A 345 8.38 -14.09 2.21
CA LEU A 345 8.35 -13.10 1.14
C LEU A 345 6.97 -13.05 0.51
N ILE A 346 6.32 -11.89 0.57
CA ILE A 346 5.02 -11.64 -0.03
C ILE A 346 5.19 -10.68 -1.21
N LEU A 347 4.79 -11.12 -2.41
CA LEU A 347 4.67 -10.24 -3.56
C LEU A 347 3.22 -9.74 -3.69
N ASP A 348 3.06 -8.42 -3.65
CA ASP A 348 1.80 -7.76 -3.95
C ASP A 348 1.72 -7.48 -5.45
N GLU A 349 1.04 -8.38 -6.15
CA GLU A 349 0.82 -8.32 -7.59
C GLU A 349 -0.58 -7.79 -7.96
N ILE A 350 -1.26 -7.10 -7.04
CA ILE A 350 -2.62 -6.60 -7.28
C ILE A 350 -2.67 -5.58 -8.43
N PHE A 351 -1.57 -4.91 -8.76
CA PHE A 351 -1.51 -3.99 -9.91
C PHE A 351 -0.82 -4.60 -11.14
N VAL A 352 0.31 -5.29 -10.92
CA VAL A 352 1.21 -5.75 -11.99
C VAL A 352 0.90 -7.16 -12.49
N GLY A 353 0.20 -7.96 -11.69
CA GLY A 353 -0.24 -9.30 -12.08
C GLY A 353 -1.10 -9.22 -13.34
N PHE A 354 -0.88 -10.18 -14.25
CA PHE A 354 -1.56 -10.26 -15.56
C PHE A 354 -1.32 -9.06 -16.50
N ARG A 355 -0.37 -8.17 -16.18
CA ARG A 355 -0.07 -6.98 -16.98
C ARG A 355 1.33 -7.02 -17.58
N ILE A 356 2.34 -7.34 -16.76
CA ILE A 356 3.75 -7.26 -17.18
C ILE A 356 4.29 -8.58 -17.73
N ALA A 357 3.65 -9.70 -17.38
CA ALA A 357 3.89 -11.04 -17.94
C ALA A 357 2.69 -11.94 -17.58
N ALA A 358 2.61 -13.12 -18.22
CA ALA A 358 1.49 -14.05 -18.01
C ALA A 358 1.42 -14.54 -16.56
N ARG A 359 2.57 -14.84 -15.94
CA ARG A 359 2.71 -15.19 -14.52
C ARG A 359 3.10 -14.00 -13.64
N GLY A 360 2.93 -12.78 -14.16
CA GLY A 360 3.16 -11.54 -13.43
C GLY A 360 4.64 -11.24 -13.13
N ALA A 361 4.88 -10.54 -12.03
CA ALA A 361 6.19 -10.11 -11.57
C ALA A 361 7.13 -11.28 -11.27
N GLN A 362 6.59 -12.42 -10.83
CA GLN A 362 7.39 -13.63 -10.61
C GLN A 362 8.13 -14.09 -11.87
N GLU A 363 7.44 -14.17 -13.02
CA GLU A 363 8.06 -14.46 -14.32
C GLU A 363 8.91 -13.29 -14.81
N TYR A 364 8.37 -12.07 -14.73
CA TYR A 364 9.05 -10.89 -15.26
C TYR A 364 10.42 -10.64 -14.60
N PHE A 365 10.56 -10.85 -13.30
CA PHE A 365 11.81 -10.69 -12.56
C PHE A 365 12.53 -12.03 -12.29
N GLY A 366 11.93 -13.17 -12.64
CA GLY A 366 12.50 -14.49 -12.36
C GLY A 366 12.70 -14.76 -10.87
N ILE A 367 11.67 -14.48 -10.06
CA ILE A 367 11.66 -14.73 -8.61
C ILE A 367 10.40 -15.49 -8.20
N GLN A 368 10.50 -16.35 -7.18
CA GLN A 368 9.35 -17.05 -6.61
C GLN A 368 9.10 -16.56 -5.17
N ALA A 369 7.88 -16.08 -4.91
CA ALA A 369 7.44 -15.65 -3.60
C ALA A 369 7.01 -16.86 -2.75
N ASP A 370 6.89 -16.66 -1.43
CA ASP A 370 6.24 -17.66 -0.57
C ASP A 370 4.72 -17.51 -0.61
N LEU A 371 4.25 -16.26 -0.74
CA LEU A 371 2.86 -15.86 -0.91
C LEU A 371 2.76 -14.77 -1.98
N VAL A 372 1.70 -14.77 -2.78
CA VAL A 372 1.42 -13.73 -3.78
C VAL A 372 -0.03 -13.28 -3.70
N THR A 373 -0.27 -11.97 -3.80
CA THR A 373 -1.63 -11.42 -3.81
C THR A 373 -1.99 -10.85 -5.18
N TYR A 374 -3.19 -11.16 -5.67
CA TYR A 374 -3.76 -10.65 -6.91
C TYR A 374 -5.09 -9.93 -6.67
N GLY A 375 -5.55 -9.16 -7.65
CA GLY A 375 -6.82 -8.45 -7.61
C GLY A 375 -7.08 -7.72 -8.92
N LYS A 376 -7.81 -6.59 -8.85
CA LYS A 376 -8.11 -5.70 -9.99
C LYS A 376 -8.61 -6.48 -11.21
N THR A 377 -7.85 -6.48 -12.31
CA THR A 377 -8.21 -7.08 -13.60
C THR A 377 -8.57 -8.57 -13.50
N LEU A 378 -8.06 -9.27 -12.48
CA LEU A 378 -8.38 -10.69 -12.27
C LEU A 378 -9.88 -10.93 -12.11
N GLY A 379 -10.61 -9.96 -11.53
CA GLY A 379 -12.03 -10.08 -11.24
C GLY A 379 -12.92 -9.94 -12.47
N GLY A 380 -12.36 -9.69 -13.65
CA GLY A 380 -13.16 -9.54 -14.87
C GLY A 380 -14.18 -8.39 -14.78
N GLY A 381 -13.86 -7.33 -14.02
CA GLY A 381 -14.75 -6.18 -13.78
C GLY A 381 -15.52 -6.26 -12.45
N LEU A 382 -15.45 -7.39 -11.74
CA LEU A 382 -16.05 -7.57 -10.42
C LEU A 382 -15.01 -7.43 -9.29
N PRO A 383 -15.42 -7.11 -8.05
CA PRO A 383 -14.53 -7.06 -6.90
C PRO A 383 -13.87 -8.42 -6.64
N VAL A 384 -12.55 -8.42 -6.45
CA VAL A 384 -11.82 -9.63 -6.07
C VAL A 384 -10.48 -9.29 -5.38
N GLY A 385 -10.10 -10.14 -4.45
CA GLY A 385 -8.74 -10.34 -3.99
C GLY A 385 -8.42 -11.83 -3.98
N VAL A 386 -7.20 -12.20 -4.35
CA VAL A 386 -6.75 -13.59 -4.32
C VAL A 386 -5.40 -13.65 -3.62
N LEU A 387 -5.23 -14.65 -2.76
CA LEU A 387 -3.96 -15.01 -2.18
C LEU A 387 -3.60 -16.41 -2.64
N CYS A 388 -2.47 -16.56 -3.33
CA CYS A 388 -1.88 -17.86 -3.62
C CYS A 388 -0.64 -18.06 -2.74
N GLY A 389 -0.38 -19.29 -2.31
CA GLY A 389 0.67 -19.56 -1.33
C GLY A 389 1.12 -21.00 -1.31
N ARG A 390 2.30 -21.23 -0.75
CA ARG A 390 2.77 -22.58 -0.43
C ARG A 390 1.85 -23.24 0.60
N ALA A 391 1.59 -24.54 0.46
CA ALA A 391 0.56 -25.26 1.23
C ALA A 391 0.76 -25.11 2.76
N GLU A 392 2.00 -25.19 3.23
CA GLU A 392 2.32 -25.09 4.66
C GLU A 392 2.03 -23.70 5.23
N LEU A 393 2.08 -22.64 4.41
CA LEU A 393 1.72 -21.27 4.83
C LEU A 393 0.23 -20.99 4.67
N MET A 394 -0.44 -21.65 3.72
CA MET A 394 -1.86 -21.45 3.46
C MET A 394 -2.75 -22.19 4.45
N LYS A 395 -2.24 -23.25 5.09
CA LYS A 395 -2.90 -23.98 6.16
C LYS A 395 -3.33 -23.05 7.31
N ARG A 396 -4.57 -23.22 7.76
CA ARG A 396 -5.24 -22.27 8.68
C ARG A 396 -5.54 -22.82 10.06
N PHE A 397 -4.95 -23.96 10.40
CA PHE A 397 -5.14 -24.66 11.67
C PHE A 397 -3.90 -25.53 11.96
N ARG A 398 -3.72 -25.92 13.22
CA ARG A 398 -2.74 -26.94 13.62
C ARG A 398 -3.44 -28.28 13.83
N GLU A 399 -2.90 -29.35 13.23
CA GLU A 399 -3.50 -30.70 13.34
C GLU A 399 -3.60 -31.19 14.78
N HIS A 400 -2.58 -30.95 15.59
CA HIS A 400 -2.52 -31.40 16.98
C HIS A 400 -3.02 -30.37 18.00
N HIS A 401 -3.45 -29.19 17.54
CA HIS A 401 -4.03 -28.15 18.38
C HIS A 401 -5.29 -27.59 17.70
N PRO A 402 -6.44 -28.29 17.78
CA PRO A 402 -7.63 -27.99 16.96
C PRO A 402 -8.25 -26.61 17.23
N LEU A 403 -7.99 -26.00 18.39
CA LEU A 403 -8.42 -24.64 18.72
C LEU A 403 -7.43 -23.56 18.25
N ASP A 404 -6.21 -23.95 17.84
CA ASP A 404 -5.23 -23.07 17.24
C ASP A 404 -5.56 -22.89 15.75
N ILE A 405 -6.26 -21.81 15.44
CA ILE A 405 -6.74 -21.49 14.09
C ILE A 405 -6.37 -20.08 13.65
N CYS A 406 -6.10 -19.93 12.36
CA CYS A 406 -5.97 -18.65 11.67
C CYS A 406 -7.30 -18.28 11.00
N PHE A 407 -8.26 -17.82 11.81
CA PHE A 407 -9.60 -17.46 11.33
C PHE A 407 -9.62 -16.21 10.43
N ALA A 408 -10.42 -16.29 9.37
CA ALA A 408 -10.68 -15.32 8.32
C ALA A 408 -11.79 -15.89 7.43
N ARG A 409 -12.95 -15.25 7.40
CA ARG A 409 -14.07 -15.61 6.53
C ARG A 409 -14.57 -14.35 5.87
N GLY A 410 -15.08 -14.48 4.65
CA GLY A 410 -15.81 -13.44 3.94
C GLY A 410 -17.01 -14.09 3.27
N THR A 411 -18.18 -13.48 3.45
CA THR A 411 -19.46 -14.01 2.95
C THR A 411 -19.45 -14.21 1.43
N PHE A 412 -18.71 -13.37 0.71
CA PHE A 412 -18.67 -13.30 -0.75
C PHE A 412 -17.42 -13.97 -1.36
N ASN A 413 -16.67 -14.75 -0.57
CA ASN A 413 -15.41 -15.34 -1.02
C ASN A 413 -15.61 -16.67 -1.78
N SER A 414 -16.79 -17.29 -1.68
CA SER A 414 -17.11 -18.63 -2.21
C SER A 414 -17.52 -18.60 -3.68
#